data_AF-A0A6I8U8D0-F1
#
_entry.id   AF-A0A6I8U8D0-F1
#
_cell.length_a   1.000
_cell.length_b   1.000
_cell.length_c   1.000
_cell.angle_alpha   90.00
_cell.angle_beta   90.00
_cell.angle_gamma   90.00
#
_symmetry.space_group_name_H-M   'P 1'
#
loop_
_entity.id
_entity.type
_entity.pdbx_description
1 polymer ?
#
loop_
_entity_poly.entity_id
_entity_poly.type
_entity_poly.pdbx_seq_one_letter_code
_entity_poly.pdbx_strand_id
1 'polypeptide(L)'
;MWGEIYPNRTGNGIVGSVAERRADVGIGAISSWYHCYEYLSFSFAFERGGVTCLVPKPSELPRWKQIAMTFTTSSYGAMFVTFCFVVAMYMLIARFSVKSSFERTIAWNALNVLAIQLLQNSSIVRNRSVSEVLISVAILSLSLNLASIYSGKYASLRTIPMHKPAIDSKEDLAKSGMHWLQVHEAWSYDFRLSENPTEVNLRSTFQVYPVQKLHQMANEGNSAFALARLHNGHLMLGDWINADNIHKYRKTG
;
A
#
# COMPACT_ATOMS: atom_id res chain seq x y z
N MET A 1 -15.24 -24.80 -22.16
CA MET A 1 -15.58 -23.58 -21.39
C MET A 1 -16.88 -23.82 -20.63
N TRP A 2 -17.09 -23.14 -19.49
CA TRP A 2 -18.32 -23.27 -18.68
C TRP A 2 -19.57 -22.88 -19.46
N GLY A 3 -19.53 -21.70 -20.08
CA GLY A 3 -20.62 -21.13 -20.88
C GLY A 3 -21.57 -20.22 -20.09
N GLU A 4 -22.55 -19.66 -20.79
CA GLU A 4 -23.61 -18.80 -20.26
C GLU A 4 -24.97 -19.24 -20.84
N ILE A 5 -26.03 -19.05 -20.04
CA ILE A 5 -27.43 -19.30 -20.44
C ILE A 5 -28.10 -17.94 -20.62
N TYR A 6 -28.69 -17.73 -21.79
CA TYR A 6 -29.42 -16.52 -22.13
C TYR A 6 -30.89 -16.62 -21.72
N PRO A 7 -31.60 -15.47 -21.52
CA PRO A 7 -33.01 -15.47 -21.10
C PRO A 7 -33.98 -16.22 -22.03
N ASN A 8 -33.60 -16.39 -23.30
CA ASN A 8 -34.37 -17.17 -24.28
C ASN A 8 -34.16 -18.69 -24.16
N ARG A 9 -33.50 -19.16 -23.08
CA ARG A 9 -33.13 -20.56 -22.83
C ARG A 9 -32.16 -21.17 -23.85
N THR A 10 -31.51 -20.34 -24.65
CA THR A 10 -30.36 -20.77 -25.45
C THR A 10 -29.07 -20.52 -24.67
N GLY A 11 -27.99 -21.19 -25.02
CA GLY A 11 -26.72 -21.02 -24.33
C GLY A 11 -25.54 -21.68 -25.03
N ASN A 12 -24.36 -21.43 -24.48
CA ASN A 12 -23.12 -22.02 -24.94
C ASN A 12 -22.43 -22.80 -23.81
N GLY A 13 -21.33 -23.47 -24.14
CA GLY A 13 -20.56 -24.27 -23.19
C GLY A 13 -21.35 -25.42 -22.56
N ILE A 14 -20.87 -25.89 -21.40
CA ILE A 14 -21.46 -27.01 -20.69
C ILE A 14 -22.88 -26.68 -20.22
N VAL A 15 -23.06 -25.49 -19.63
CA VAL A 15 -24.37 -25.08 -19.08
C VAL A 15 -25.42 -24.90 -20.16
N GLY A 16 -25.06 -24.35 -21.32
CA GLY A 16 -25.96 -24.19 -22.45
C GLY A 16 -26.32 -25.51 -23.13
N SER A 17 -25.37 -26.43 -23.28
CA SER A 17 -25.66 -27.76 -23.85
C SER A 17 -26.66 -28.55 -23.02
N VAL A 18 -26.61 -28.45 -21.68
CA VAL A 18 -27.60 -29.10 -20.81
C VAL A 18 -28.94 -28.36 -20.84
N ALA A 19 -28.92 -27.02 -20.79
CA ALA A 19 -30.15 -26.22 -20.82
C ALA A 19 -30.97 -26.41 -22.11
N GLU A 20 -30.30 -26.56 -23.26
CA GLU A 20 -30.93 -26.81 -24.57
C GLU A 20 -31.23 -28.29 -24.83
N ARG A 21 -30.98 -29.19 -23.86
CA ARG A 21 -31.11 -30.65 -24.01
C ARG A 21 -30.28 -31.23 -25.17
N ARG A 22 -29.13 -30.60 -25.47
CA ARG A 22 -28.11 -31.17 -26.37
C ARG A 22 -27.23 -32.20 -25.66
N ALA A 23 -27.21 -32.17 -24.33
CA ALA A 23 -26.58 -33.16 -23.46
C ALA A 23 -27.47 -33.40 -22.24
N ASP A 24 -27.48 -34.63 -21.72
CA ASP A 24 -28.27 -34.98 -20.53
C ASP A 24 -27.58 -34.58 -19.22
N VAL A 25 -26.24 -34.62 -19.19
CA VAL A 25 -25.42 -34.34 -18.00
C VAL A 25 -24.20 -33.51 -18.38
N GLY A 26 -23.91 -32.48 -17.60
CA GLY A 26 -22.71 -31.65 -17.71
C GLY A 26 -21.76 -31.91 -16.54
N ILE A 27 -20.53 -32.32 -16.82
CA ILE A 27 -19.48 -32.54 -15.80
C ILE A 27 -18.37 -31.50 -16.00
N GLY A 28 -18.01 -30.81 -14.94
CA GLY A 28 -16.91 -29.84 -14.94
C GLY A 28 -16.78 -29.12 -13.60
N ALA A 29 -15.79 -28.23 -13.50
CA ALA A 29 -15.60 -27.37 -12.33
C ALA A 29 -16.62 -26.22 -12.32
N ILE A 30 -17.91 -26.55 -12.22
CA ILE A 30 -19.02 -25.59 -12.25
C ILE A 30 -19.40 -25.22 -10.82
N SER A 31 -19.41 -23.93 -10.52
CA SER A 31 -19.95 -23.42 -9.25
C SER A 31 -21.47 -23.34 -9.31
N SER A 32 -22.10 -23.43 -8.15
CA SER A 32 -23.55 -23.31 -7.98
C SER A 32 -24.01 -21.85 -8.09
N TRP A 33 -23.83 -21.24 -9.27
CA TRP A 33 -24.21 -19.85 -9.51
C TRP A 33 -25.74 -19.69 -9.54
N TYR A 34 -26.23 -18.62 -8.90
CA TYR A 34 -27.67 -18.36 -8.76
C TYR A 34 -28.44 -18.39 -10.10
N HIS A 35 -27.94 -17.68 -11.10
CA HIS A 35 -28.59 -17.60 -12.42
C HIS A 35 -28.67 -18.94 -13.16
N CYS A 36 -27.83 -19.93 -12.82
CA CYS A 36 -27.92 -21.27 -13.41
C CYS A 36 -29.04 -22.11 -12.77
N TYR A 37 -29.41 -21.84 -11.51
CA TYR A 37 -30.48 -22.59 -10.81
C TYR A 37 -31.87 -22.39 -11.44
N GLU A 38 -32.08 -21.30 -12.18
CA GLU A 38 -33.34 -21.06 -12.89
C GLU A 38 -33.58 -22.05 -14.05
N TYR A 39 -32.51 -22.64 -14.58
CA TYR A 39 -32.55 -23.48 -15.79
C TYR A 39 -32.03 -24.90 -15.56
N LEU A 40 -31.19 -25.11 -14.54
CA LEU A 40 -30.46 -26.35 -14.28
C LEU A 40 -30.69 -26.84 -12.85
N SER A 41 -30.66 -28.16 -12.67
CA SER A 41 -30.59 -28.79 -11.35
C SER A 41 -29.16 -29.28 -11.08
N PHE A 42 -28.59 -28.89 -9.94
CA PHE A 42 -27.26 -29.31 -9.50
C PHE A 42 -27.34 -30.52 -8.55
N SER A 43 -26.35 -31.39 -8.59
CA SER A 43 -26.13 -32.42 -7.57
C SER A 43 -25.69 -31.79 -6.24
N PHE A 44 -25.46 -32.62 -5.22
CA PHE A 44 -24.77 -32.16 -4.02
C PHE A 44 -23.37 -31.63 -4.36
N ALA A 45 -22.91 -30.63 -3.60
CA ALA A 45 -21.58 -30.05 -3.78
C ALA A 45 -20.51 -31.07 -3.35
N PHE A 46 -19.73 -31.57 -4.30
CA PHE A 46 -18.65 -32.53 -4.04
C PHE A 46 -17.40 -31.85 -3.46
N GLU A 47 -17.08 -30.64 -3.92
CA GLU A 47 -15.94 -29.86 -3.44
C GLU A 47 -16.36 -28.44 -3.04
N ARG A 48 -15.74 -27.94 -1.97
CA ARG A 48 -15.83 -26.53 -1.58
C ARG A 48 -14.57 -25.80 -2.03
N GLY A 49 -14.73 -24.97 -3.04
CA GLY A 49 -13.71 -24.02 -3.50
C GLY A 49 -14.05 -22.59 -3.11
N GLY A 50 -13.14 -21.68 -3.43
CA GLY A 50 -13.36 -20.23 -3.35
C GLY A 50 -12.51 -19.50 -4.38
N VAL A 51 -12.75 -18.20 -4.52
CA VAL A 51 -11.93 -17.33 -5.36
C VAL A 51 -10.96 -16.57 -4.47
N THR A 52 -9.70 -16.52 -4.87
CA THR A 52 -8.66 -15.66 -4.27
C THR A 52 -7.94 -14.92 -5.39
N CYS A 53 -7.08 -13.96 -5.04
CA CYS A 53 -6.36 -13.16 -6.03
C CYS A 53 -4.85 -13.32 -5.88
N LEU A 54 -4.18 -13.32 -7.02
CA LEU A 54 -2.75 -13.13 -7.14
C LEU A 54 -2.50 -11.65 -7.37
N VAL A 55 -1.88 -10.97 -6.41
CA VAL A 55 -1.62 -9.53 -6.44
C VAL A 55 -0.11 -9.26 -6.58
N PRO A 56 0.28 -8.14 -7.19
CA PRO A 56 1.68 -7.73 -7.24
C PRO A 56 2.31 -7.68 -5.85
N LYS A 57 3.58 -8.09 -5.76
CA LYS A 57 4.35 -7.91 -4.54
C LYS A 57 4.46 -6.41 -4.22
N PRO A 58 4.32 -6.02 -2.95
CA PRO A 58 4.51 -4.64 -2.55
C PRO A 58 5.87 -4.12 -3.00
N SER A 59 5.89 -2.93 -3.61
CA SER A 59 7.15 -2.27 -3.94
C SER A 59 7.83 -1.72 -2.69
N GLU A 60 9.15 -1.69 -2.67
CA GLU A 60 9.92 -1.00 -1.63
C GLU A 60 9.55 0.49 -1.54
N LEU A 61 9.60 1.03 -0.34
CA LEU A 61 9.40 2.47 -0.12
C LEU A 61 10.63 3.24 -0.60
N PRO A 62 10.45 4.41 -1.23
CA PRO A 62 11.57 5.22 -1.68
C PRO A 62 12.42 5.70 -0.49
N ARG A 63 13.74 5.74 -0.67
CA ARG A 63 14.71 5.99 0.41
C ARG A 63 14.47 7.30 1.18
N TRP A 64 14.06 8.37 0.51
CA TRP A 64 13.76 9.66 1.16
C TRP A 64 12.60 9.55 2.16
N LYS A 65 11.62 8.69 1.87
CA LYS A 65 10.47 8.47 2.76
C LYS A 65 10.87 7.66 3.98
N GLN A 66 11.84 6.75 3.82
CA GLN A 66 12.42 6.00 4.95
C GLN A 66 13.15 6.95 5.92
N ILE A 67 13.91 7.92 5.39
CA ILE A 67 14.55 8.99 6.18
C ILE A 67 13.51 9.79 6.98
N ALA A 68 12.43 10.23 6.31
CA ALA A 68 11.35 11.00 6.93
C ALA A 68 10.49 10.20 7.93
N MET A 69 10.56 8.86 7.90
CA MET A 69 9.79 7.99 8.80
C MET A 69 10.47 7.79 10.16
N THR A 70 11.68 8.32 10.35
CA THR A 70 12.46 8.16 11.58
C THR A 70 11.77 8.77 12.81
N PHE A 71 11.02 9.86 12.61
CA PHE A 71 10.22 10.52 13.64
C PHE A 71 8.75 10.58 13.26
N THR A 72 7.89 10.71 14.27
CA THR A 72 6.46 10.92 14.04
C THR A 72 6.20 12.38 13.66
N THR A 73 5.07 12.65 13.00
CA THR A 73 4.65 14.02 12.66
C THR A 73 4.59 14.92 13.88
N SER A 74 4.17 14.37 15.03
CA SER A 74 4.16 15.10 16.31
C SER A 74 5.56 15.51 16.76
N SER A 75 6.56 14.62 16.65
CA SER A 75 7.95 14.94 17.00
C SER A 75 8.55 16.01 16.09
N TYR A 76 8.28 15.98 14.77
CA TYR A 76 8.69 17.04 13.85
C TYR A 76 8.08 18.39 14.23
N GLY A 77 6.79 18.40 14.59
CA GLY A 77 6.11 19.60 15.09
C GLY A 77 6.77 20.14 16.36
N ALA A 78 7.07 19.28 17.33
CA ALA A 78 7.75 19.67 18.56
C ALA A 78 9.15 20.27 18.29
N MET A 79 9.95 19.66 17.42
CA MET A 79 11.26 20.19 17.02
C MET A 79 11.15 21.59 16.41
N PHE A 80 10.15 21.81 15.55
CA PHE A 80 9.90 23.12 14.94
C PHE A 80 9.47 24.17 15.97
N VAL A 81 8.59 23.80 16.91
CA VAL A 81 8.17 24.70 18.00
C VAL A 81 9.34 25.05 18.90
N THR A 82 10.18 24.07 19.28
CA THR A 82 11.40 24.32 20.06
C THR A 82 12.36 25.25 19.33
N PHE A 83 12.54 25.08 18.01
CA PHE A 83 13.36 25.98 17.19
C PHE A 83 12.84 27.43 17.28
N CYS A 84 11.55 27.66 17.01
CA CYS A 84 10.95 28.99 17.08
C CYS A 84 11.05 29.61 18.48
N PHE A 85 10.84 28.82 19.53
CA PHE A 85 10.96 29.27 20.92
C PHE A 85 12.38 29.71 21.25
N VAL A 86 13.39 28.93 20.84
CA VAL A 86 14.80 29.28 21.09
C VAL A 86 15.20 30.54 20.33
N VAL A 87 14.76 30.72 19.08
CA VAL A 87 14.98 31.96 18.33
C VAL A 87 14.36 33.16 19.03
N ALA A 88 13.12 33.03 19.52
CA ALA A 88 12.44 34.08 20.28
C ALA A 88 13.21 34.43 21.59
N MET A 89 13.74 33.42 22.29
CA MET A 89 14.55 33.64 23.49
C MET A 89 15.86 34.39 23.18
N TYR A 90 16.56 34.03 22.10
CA TYR A 90 17.74 34.79 21.67
C TYR A 90 17.41 36.24 21.28
N MET A 91 16.25 36.47 20.67
CA MET A 91 15.77 37.83 20.36
C MET A 91 15.49 38.64 21.64
N LEU A 92 14.84 38.04 22.63
CA LEU A 92 14.59 38.70 23.92
C LEU A 92 15.90 39.04 24.63
N ILE A 93 16.84 38.10 24.71
CA ILE A 93 18.14 38.33 25.34
C ILE A 93 18.92 39.43 24.60
N ALA A 94 18.91 39.42 23.27
CA ALA A 94 19.53 40.47 22.48
C ALA A 94 18.92 41.85 22.75
N ARG A 95 17.59 41.94 22.96
CA ARG A 95 16.89 43.20 23.26
C ARG A 95 17.20 43.75 24.65
N PHE A 96 17.37 42.89 25.65
CA PHE A 96 17.67 43.30 27.03
C PHE A 96 19.18 43.41 27.31
N SER A 97 20.04 42.98 26.39
CA SER A 97 21.48 43.05 26.53
C SER A 97 22.00 44.44 26.16
N VAL A 98 22.51 45.17 27.16
CA VAL A 98 23.03 46.54 27.04
C VAL A 98 24.30 46.64 26.17
N LYS A 99 24.92 45.50 25.80
CA LYS A 99 26.29 45.44 25.27
C LYS A 99 26.43 45.23 23.75
N SER A 100 25.35 45.22 22.95
CA SER A 100 25.44 44.85 21.53
C SER A 100 25.16 46.01 20.57
N SER A 101 26.22 46.63 20.07
CA SER A 101 26.23 47.55 18.91
C SER A 101 26.07 46.84 17.55
N PHE A 102 25.91 45.51 17.54
CA PHE A 102 25.69 44.74 16.31
C PHE A 102 24.19 44.47 16.17
N GLU A 103 23.57 44.97 15.10
CA GLU A 103 22.17 44.68 14.77
C GLU A 103 22.00 43.20 14.48
N ARG A 104 21.70 42.40 15.51
CA ARG A 104 21.41 40.97 15.35
C ARG A 104 20.01 40.83 14.75
N THR A 105 19.93 40.77 13.42
CA THR A 105 18.69 40.52 12.70
C THR A 105 18.10 39.16 13.11
N ILE A 106 16.77 39.03 13.06
CA ILE A 106 16.05 37.76 13.32
C ILE A 106 16.64 36.60 12.50
N ALA A 107 16.91 36.85 11.21
CA ALA A 107 17.51 35.87 10.31
C ALA A 107 18.89 35.38 10.81
N TRP A 108 19.69 36.27 11.39
CA TRP A 108 20.99 35.91 11.94
C TRP A 108 20.86 35.02 13.18
N ASN A 109 19.93 35.32 14.08
CA ASN A 109 19.65 34.47 15.24
C ASN A 109 19.08 33.11 14.81
N ALA A 110 18.18 33.08 13.83
CA ALA A 110 17.63 31.85 13.27
C ALA A 110 18.72 30.95 12.64
N LEU A 111 19.62 31.52 11.84
CA LEU A 111 20.74 30.78 11.25
C LEU A 111 21.70 30.25 12.30
N ASN A 112 21.98 31.02 13.37
CA ASN A 112 22.82 30.54 14.46
C ASN A 112 22.19 29.40 15.25
N VAL A 113 20.89 29.47 15.55
CA VAL A 113 20.16 28.38 16.22
C VAL A 113 20.13 27.15 15.32
N LEU A 114 19.89 27.33 14.03
CA LEU A 114 19.91 26.25 13.04
C LEU A 114 21.31 25.60 12.97
N ALA A 115 22.37 26.39 12.94
CA ALA A 115 23.74 25.88 12.94
C ALA A 115 24.02 25.03 14.18
N ILE A 116 23.63 25.48 15.38
CA ILE A 116 23.81 24.70 16.62
C ILE A 116 22.99 23.40 16.58
N GLN A 117 21.76 23.45 16.06
CA GLN A 117 20.91 22.25 15.92
C GLN A 117 21.45 21.23 14.92
N LEU A 118 22.09 21.72 13.86
CA LEU A 118 22.79 20.89 12.88
C LEU A 118 24.20 20.47 13.33
N LEU A 119 24.55 20.74 14.60
CA LEU A 119 25.86 20.47 15.19
C LEU A 119 27.02 21.11 14.42
N GLN A 120 26.75 22.24 13.75
CA GLN A 120 27.73 23.03 13.02
C GLN A 120 28.33 24.13 13.93
N ASN A 121 29.57 24.51 13.63
CA ASN A 121 30.22 25.60 14.35
C ASN A 121 29.54 26.94 14.05
N SER A 122 29.35 27.78 15.07
CA SER A 122 28.85 29.16 14.92
C SER A 122 29.92 30.14 15.37
N SER A 123 30.18 31.17 14.56
CA SER A 123 31.34 32.06 14.66
C SER A 123 31.32 33.08 15.83
N ILE A 124 30.44 32.92 16.82
CA ILE A 124 30.07 33.98 17.79
C ILE A 124 30.36 33.58 19.24
N VAL A 125 31.35 32.74 19.50
CA VAL A 125 31.65 32.29 20.88
C VAL A 125 32.29 33.39 21.74
N ARG A 126 32.88 34.43 21.13
CA ARG A 126 33.82 35.33 21.82
C ARG A 126 33.18 36.45 22.68
N ASN A 127 31.87 36.72 22.57
CA ASN A 127 31.24 37.86 23.27
C ASN A 127 29.76 37.59 23.66
N ARG A 128 29.49 36.44 24.30
CA ARG A 128 28.14 36.04 24.74
C ARG A 128 27.90 36.33 26.23
N SER A 129 26.66 36.66 26.59
CA SER A 129 26.25 36.71 27.99
C SER A 129 26.16 35.30 28.58
N VAL A 130 26.21 35.18 29.92
CA VAL A 130 26.05 33.88 30.61
C VAL A 130 24.74 33.20 30.23
N SER A 131 23.65 33.97 30.06
CA SER A 131 22.35 33.45 29.62
C SER A 131 22.38 32.87 28.20
N GLU A 132 23.06 33.53 27.25
CA GLU A 132 23.24 33.02 25.90
C GLU A 132 24.05 31.72 25.89
N VAL A 133 25.11 31.63 26.71
CA VAL A 133 25.93 30.42 26.83
C VAL A 133 25.11 29.26 27.39
N LEU A 134 24.34 29.47 28.46
CA LEU A 134 23.51 28.42 29.05
C LEU A 134 22.48 27.87 28.06
N ILE A 135 21.78 28.75 27.33
CA ILE A 135 20.84 28.32 26.29
C ILE A 135 21.56 27.59 25.16
N SER A 136 22.74 28.06 24.74
CA SER A 136 23.56 27.41 23.70
C SER A 136 23.95 25.99 24.10
N VAL A 137 24.37 25.78 25.34
CA VAL A 137 24.75 24.46 25.86
C VAL A 137 23.53 23.54 25.97
N ALA A 138 22.40 24.06 26.44
CA ALA A 138 21.16 23.30 26.54
C ALA A 138 20.63 22.86 25.16
N ILE A 139 20.63 23.75 24.15
CA ILE A 139 20.20 23.38 22.80
C ILE A 139 21.21 22.45 22.12
N LEU A 140 22.50 22.61 22.37
CA LEU A 140 23.53 21.69 21.88
C LEU A 140 23.31 20.28 22.45
N SER A 141 23.07 20.15 23.75
CA SER A 141 22.83 18.84 24.37
C SER A 141 21.57 18.18 23.81
N LEU A 142 20.49 18.95 23.64
CA LEU A 142 19.26 18.45 23.01
C LEU A 142 19.53 17.98 21.57
N SER A 143 20.26 18.78 20.80
CA SER A 143 20.57 18.47 19.39
C SER A 143 21.46 17.24 19.25
N LEU A 144 22.43 17.06 20.16
CA LEU A 144 23.28 15.88 20.21
C LEU A 144 22.46 14.61 20.53
N ASN A 145 21.52 14.70 21.46
CA ASN A 145 20.61 13.60 21.78
C ASN A 145 19.70 13.27 20.57
N LEU A 146 19.11 14.28 19.94
CA LEU A 146 18.26 14.10 18.76
C LEU A 146 19.03 13.48 17.58
N ALA A 147 20.25 13.93 17.33
CA ALA A 147 21.11 13.37 16.29
C ALA A 147 21.47 11.90 16.57
N SER A 148 21.76 11.57 17.83
CA SER A 148 22.05 10.18 18.24
C SER A 148 20.84 9.27 18.06
N ILE A 149 19.65 9.73 18.46
CA ILE A 149 18.38 9.00 18.27
C ILE A 149 18.10 8.81 16.78
N TYR A 150 18.25 9.87 15.99
CA TYR A 150 18.03 9.82 14.55
C TYR A 150 18.97 8.83 13.87
N SER A 151 20.27 8.88 14.17
CA SER A 151 21.27 7.96 13.63
C SER A 151 20.98 6.50 14.01
N GLY A 152 20.64 6.24 15.28
CA GLY A 152 20.32 4.89 15.77
C GLY A 152 19.06 4.32 15.12
N LYS A 153 17.99 5.12 15.05
CA LYS A 153 16.74 4.69 14.40
C LYS A 153 16.92 4.50 12.89
N TYR A 154 17.63 5.41 12.22
CA TYR A 154 17.89 5.29 10.79
C TYR A 154 18.74 4.05 10.47
N ALA A 155 19.74 3.74 11.29
CA ALA A 155 20.51 2.50 11.17
C ALA A 155 19.61 1.26 11.33
N SER A 156 18.71 1.26 12.32
CA SER A 156 17.72 0.19 12.50
C SER A 156 16.79 0.04 11.29
N LEU A 157 16.23 1.13 10.77
CA LEU A 157 15.36 1.12 9.58
C LEU A 157 16.04 0.55 8.32
N ARG A 158 17.37 0.59 8.24
CA ARG A 158 18.11 0.01 7.10
C ARG A 158 18.27 -1.50 7.18
N THR A 159 18.05 -2.11 8.36
CA THR A 159 18.17 -3.56 8.53
C THR A 159 16.99 -4.32 7.94
N ILE A 160 15.81 -3.71 7.86
CA ILE A 160 14.59 -4.32 7.35
C ILE A 160 14.07 -3.49 6.18
N PRO A 161 13.97 -4.05 4.95
CA PRO A 161 13.43 -3.32 3.81
C PRO A 161 11.95 -2.99 4.04
N MET A 162 11.66 -1.69 4.07
CA MET A 162 10.31 -1.18 4.29
C MET A 162 9.55 -1.17 2.97
N HIS A 163 8.42 -1.87 2.93
CA HIS A 163 7.57 -1.98 1.74
C HIS A 163 6.29 -1.16 1.87
N LYS A 164 5.62 -0.89 0.75
CA LYS A 164 4.27 -0.33 0.78
C LYS A 164 3.30 -1.29 1.49
N PRO A 165 2.19 -0.78 2.05
CA PRO A 165 1.12 -1.62 2.57
C PRO A 165 0.70 -2.63 1.52
N ALA A 166 0.53 -3.86 1.96
CA ALA A 166 0.31 -4.97 1.07
C ALA A 166 -1.20 -5.24 0.93
N ILE A 167 -1.62 -5.72 -0.24
CA ILE A 167 -3.03 -6.08 -0.48
C ILE A 167 -3.24 -7.48 0.09
N ASP A 168 -3.90 -7.58 1.25
CA ASP A 168 -4.13 -8.85 1.96
C ASP A 168 -5.61 -9.25 1.98
N SER A 169 -6.52 -8.28 1.92
CA SER A 169 -7.96 -8.51 1.99
C SER A 169 -8.71 -8.11 0.72
N LYS A 170 -9.97 -8.55 0.60
CA LYS A 170 -10.87 -8.11 -0.47
C LYS A 170 -11.14 -6.61 -0.38
N GLU A 171 -11.18 -6.07 0.84
CA GLU A 171 -11.37 -4.64 1.11
C GLU A 171 -10.16 -3.83 0.64
N ASP A 172 -8.94 -4.34 0.84
CA ASP A 172 -7.72 -3.67 0.38
C ASP A 172 -7.62 -3.69 -1.14
N LEU A 173 -8.00 -4.80 -1.77
CA LEU A 173 -8.03 -4.90 -3.23
C LEU A 173 -9.05 -3.89 -3.79
N ALA A 174 -10.24 -3.82 -3.22
CA ALA A 174 -11.26 -2.85 -3.62
C ALA A 174 -10.77 -1.41 -3.45
N LYS A 175 -10.15 -1.07 -2.30
CA LYS A 175 -9.60 0.27 -2.03
C LYS A 175 -8.44 0.64 -2.94
N SER A 176 -7.63 -0.35 -3.35
CA SER A 176 -6.49 -0.11 -4.23
C SER A 176 -6.90 0.36 -5.63
N GLY A 177 -8.14 0.06 -6.05
CA GLY A 177 -8.62 0.32 -7.41
C GLY A 177 -7.88 -0.50 -8.48
N MET A 178 -7.12 -1.52 -8.08
CA MET A 178 -6.36 -2.36 -8.98
C MET A 178 -7.30 -3.25 -9.79
N HIS A 179 -7.11 -3.26 -11.10
CA HIS A 179 -7.84 -4.19 -11.96
C HIS A 179 -7.46 -5.63 -11.64
N TRP A 180 -8.47 -6.47 -11.45
CA TRP A 180 -8.29 -7.92 -11.30
C TRP A 180 -8.85 -8.63 -12.53
N LEU A 181 -8.07 -9.55 -13.07
CA LEU A 181 -8.19 -10.01 -14.44
C LEU A 181 -8.44 -11.51 -14.52
N GLN A 182 -9.20 -11.94 -15.53
CA GLN A 182 -9.41 -13.35 -15.87
C GLN A 182 -9.77 -13.56 -17.35
N VAL A 183 -9.81 -14.82 -17.79
CA VAL A 183 -10.20 -15.19 -19.17
C VAL A 183 -11.70 -15.28 -19.40
N HIS A 184 -12.48 -15.34 -18.31
CA HIS A 184 -13.93 -15.50 -18.38
C HIS A 184 -14.60 -14.66 -17.30
N GLU A 185 -15.81 -14.19 -17.57
CA GLU A 185 -16.58 -13.36 -16.65
C GLU A 185 -17.16 -14.11 -15.44
N ALA A 186 -17.12 -15.44 -15.49
CA ALA A 186 -17.66 -16.34 -14.47
C ALA A 186 -17.11 -16.06 -13.06
N TRP A 187 -15.88 -15.55 -12.98
CA TRP A 187 -15.22 -15.19 -11.73
C TRP A 187 -15.87 -14.01 -11.00
N SER A 188 -16.70 -13.23 -11.69
CA SER A 188 -17.41 -12.07 -11.14
C SER A 188 -18.89 -12.33 -10.84
N TYR A 189 -19.40 -13.53 -11.16
CA TYR A 189 -20.83 -13.83 -11.09
C TYR A 189 -21.40 -13.70 -9.67
N ASP A 190 -20.61 -14.07 -8.66
CA ASP A 190 -21.01 -13.98 -7.25
C ASP A 190 -21.23 -12.52 -6.81
N PHE A 191 -20.64 -11.54 -7.50
CA PHE A 191 -20.82 -10.12 -7.22
C PHE A 191 -21.96 -9.47 -8.02
N ARG A 192 -22.62 -10.18 -8.95
CA ARG A 192 -23.66 -9.59 -9.82
C ARG A 192 -24.86 -9.05 -9.01
N LEU A 193 -25.25 -9.74 -7.93
CA LEU A 193 -26.41 -9.37 -7.09
C LEU A 193 -26.03 -8.72 -5.75
N SER A 194 -24.74 -8.48 -5.50
CA SER A 194 -24.31 -7.90 -4.22
C SER A 194 -24.54 -6.40 -4.17
N GLU A 195 -25.09 -5.92 -3.05
CA GLU A 195 -25.26 -4.50 -2.72
C GLU A 195 -24.10 -3.96 -1.88
N ASN A 196 -23.17 -4.82 -1.44
CA ASN A 196 -22.04 -4.40 -0.62
C ASN A 196 -21.12 -3.45 -1.43
N PRO A 197 -20.83 -2.22 -0.96
CA PRO A 197 -19.99 -1.26 -1.68
C PRO A 197 -18.63 -1.82 -2.11
N THR A 198 -18.02 -2.66 -1.27
CA THR A 198 -16.73 -3.32 -1.57
C THR A 198 -16.86 -4.23 -2.79
N GLU A 199 -17.91 -5.05 -2.84
CA GLU A 199 -18.12 -6.03 -3.90
C GLU A 199 -18.59 -5.37 -5.20
N VAL A 200 -19.38 -4.30 -5.09
CA VAL A 200 -19.73 -3.43 -6.22
C VAL A 200 -18.49 -2.80 -6.85
N ASN A 201 -17.54 -2.33 -6.03
CA ASN A 201 -16.28 -1.76 -6.50
C ASN A 201 -15.30 -2.83 -7.05
N LEU A 202 -15.30 -4.03 -6.48
CA LEU A 202 -14.56 -5.15 -7.08
C LEU A 202 -15.15 -5.52 -8.45
N ARG A 203 -16.47 -5.55 -8.57
CA ARG A 203 -17.12 -5.81 -9.85
C ARG A 203 -16.77 -4.77 -10.92
N SER A 204 -16.66 -3.49 -10.57
CA SER A 204 -16.31 -2.44 -11.52
C SER A 204 -14.85 -2.46 -11.97
N THR A 205 -13.96 -3.00 -11.14
CA THR A 205 -12.52 -3.14 -11.46
C THR A 205 -12.18 -4.47 -12.14
N PHE A 206 -13.14 -5.38 -12.27
CA PHE A 206 -12.96 -6.67 -12.94
C PHE A 206 -12.89 -6.51 -14.46
N GLN A 207 -11.92 -7.15 -15.11
CA GLN A 207 -11.79 -7.12 -16.57
C GLN A 207 -11.45 -8.51 -17.14
N VAL A 208 -11.97 -8.77 -18.34
CA VAL A 208 -11.77 -10.03 -19.05
C VAL A 208 -10.86 -9.80 -20.25
N TYR A 209 -9.82 -10.62 -20.39
CA TYR A 209 -8.88 -10.56 -21.51
C TYR A 209 -8.50 -11.96 -22.01
N PRO A 210 -8.11 -12.08 -23.30
CA PRO A 210 -7.60 -13.34 -23.83
C PRO A 210 -6.24 -13.70 -23.21
N VAL A 211 -5.90 -14.99 -23.22
CA VAL A 211 -4.70 -15.56 -22.56
C VAL A 211 -3.42 -14.84 -22.96
N GLN A 212 -3.24 -14.51 -24.24
CA GLN A 212 -2.04 -13.84 -24.75
C GLN A 212 -1.83 -12.47 -24.09
N LYS A 213 -2.91 -11.71 -23.91
CA LYS A 213 -2.86 -10.39 -23.27
C LYS A 213 -2.67 -10.51 -21.76
N LEU A 214 -3.30 -11.50 -21.12
CA LEU A 214 -3.08 -11.79 -19.69
C LEU A 214 -1.62 -12.18 -19.43
N HIS A 215 -0.96 -12.91 -20.32
CA HIS A 215 0.46 -13.24 -20.21
C HIS A 215 1.35 -11.99 -20.27
N GLN A 216 1.07 -11.06 -21.18
CA GLN A 216 1.76 -9.77 -21.24
C GLN A 216 1.58 -8.97 -19.94
N MET A 217 0.34 -8.85 -19.47
CA MET A 217 0.01 -8.14 -18.22
C MET A 217 0.61 -8.83 -16.98
N ALA A 218 0.71 -10.15 -16.98
CA ALA A 218 1.38 -10.92 -15.93
C ALA A 218 2.89 -10.63 -15.92
N ASN A 219 3.50 -10.43 -17.08
CA ASN A 219 4.91 -10.05 -17.16
C ASN A 219 5.14 -8.60 -16.70
N GLU A 220 4.17 -7.70 -16.85
CA GLU A 220 4.26 -6.31 -16.37
C GLU A 220 4.25 -6.21 -14.83
N GLY A 221 3.50 -7.07 -14.13
CA GLY A 221 3.49 -7.07 -12.67
C GLY A 221 2.56 -6.03 -12.02
N ASN A 222 1.60 -5.45 -12.76
CA ASN A 222 0.80 -4.30 -12.28
C ASN A 222 -0.69 -4.58 -12.05
N SER A 223 -1.16 -5.80 -12.36
CA SER A 223 -2.58 -6.18 -12.24
C SER A 223 -2.74 -7.38 -11.31
N ALA A 224 -3.94 -7.52 -10.73
CA ALA A 224 -4.29 -8.70 -9.98
C ALA A 224 -4.88 -9.78 -10.90
N PHE A 225 -4.76 -11.06 -10.55
CA PHE A 225 -5.37 -12.16 -11.29
C PHE A 225 -6.22 -13.00 -10.35
N ALA A 226 -7.49 -13.24 -10.72
CA ALA A 226 -8.32 -14.16 -9.96
C ALA A 226 -7.81 -15.59 -10.12
N LEU A 227 -7.92 -16.42 -9.09
CA LEU A 227 -7.57 -17.83 -9.14
C LEU A 227 -8.46 -18.64 -8.19
N ALA A 228 -8.65 -19.92 -8.51
CA ALA A 228 -9.48 -20.78 -7.70
C ALA A 228 -8.64 -21.36 -6.57
N ARG A 229 -9.14 -21.23 -5.35
CA ARG A 229 -8.69 -21.97 -4.19
C ARG A 229 -9.54 -23.23 -4.09
N LEU A 230 -8.93 -24.37 -4.40
CA LEU A 230 -9.53 -25.69 -4.30
C LEU A 230 -9.50 -26.18 -2.85
N HIS A 231 -10.09 -27.36 -2.63
CA HIS A 231 -10.01 -28.03 -1.34
C HIS A 231 -8.54 -28.29 -0.94
N ASN A 232 -8.27 -28.40 0.37
CA ASN A 232 -6.92 -28.58 0.93
C ASN A 232 -5.89 -27.48 0.62
N GLY A 233 -6.32 -26.33 0.10
CA GLY A 233 -5.43 -25.18 -0.14
C GLY A 233 -4.68 -25.20 -1.46
N HIS A 234 -4.98 -26.17 -2.35
CA HIS A 234 -4.47 -26.17 -3.71
C HIS A 234 -5.02 -24.98 -4.51
N LEU A 235 -4.21 -24.48 -5.44
CA LEU A 235 -4.55 -23.33 -6.26
C LEU A 235 -4.57 -23.73 -7.74
N MET A 236 -5.59 -23.27 -8.45
CA MET A 236 -5.65 -23.41 -9.91
C MET A 236 -5.14 -22.13 -10.56
N LEU A 237 -3.94 -22.20 -11.13
CA LEU A 237 -3.33 -21.12 -11.88
C LEU A 237 -3.71 -21.25 -13.36
N GLY A 238 -3.93 -20.11 -14.02
CA GLY A 238 -4.07 -20.08 -15.47
C GLY A 238 -2.72 -20.14 -16.17
N ASP A 239 -2.71 -20.61 -17.42
CA ASP A 239 -1.49 -20.81 -18.23
C ASP A 239 -0.66 -19.52 -18.44
N TRP A 240 -1.25 -18.34 -18.20
CA TRP A 240 -0.55 -17.06 -18.28
C TRP A 240 0.40 -16.80 -17.09
N ILE A 241 0.27 -17.54 -15.98
CA ILE A 241 1.17 -17.47 -14.82
C ILE A 241 2.20 -18.60 -14.93
N ASN A 242 3.48 -18.25 -15.00
CA ASN A 242 4.58 -19.20 -15.17
C ASN A 242 5.73 -18.93 -14.19
N ALA A 243 6.76 -19.78 -14.22
CA ALA A 243 7.93 -19.64 -13.34
C ALA A 243 8.64 -18.28 -13.50
N ASP A 244 8.59 -17.70 -14.70
CA ASP A 244 9.26 -16.44 -15.01
C ASP A 244 8.53 -15.22 -14.45
N ASN A 245 7.20 -15.26 -14.27
CA ASN A 245 6.44 -14.11 -13.78
C ASN A 245 5.92 -14.26 -12.35
N ILE A 246 5.74 -15.48 -11.84
CA ILE A 246 5.17 -15.74 -10.51
C ILE A 246 5.93 -15.04 -9.38
N HIS A 247 7.23 -14.84 -9.54
CA HIS A 247 8.07 -14.17 -8.52
C HIS A 247 7.69 -12.70 -8.28
N LYS A 248 6.96 -12.06 -9.21
CA LYS A 248 6.46 -10.68 -9.08
C LYS A 248 5.19 -10.59 -8.24
N TYR A 249 4.61 -11.72 -7.88
CA TYR A 249 3.29 -11.82 -7.29
C TYR A 249 3.28 -12.47 -5.93
N ARG A 250 2.19 -12.26 -5.20
CA ARG A 250 1.84 -12.97 -3.97
C ARG A 250 0.34 -13.23 -3.92
N LYS A 251 -0.06 -14.24 -3.15
CA LYS A 251 -1.48 -14.55 -2.92
C LYS A 251 -2.06 -13.60 -1.85
N THR A 252 -3.30 -13.17 -2.02
CA THR A 252 -4.07 -12.53 -0.95
C THR A 252 -4.49 -13.56 0.11
N GLY A 253 -4.72 -13.10 1.35
CA GLY A 253 -5.14 -13.94 2.48
C GLY A 253 -6.48 -14.64 2.27
#